data_AF-A0A917ZX22-F1
#
_entry.id   AF-A0A917ZX22-F1
#
_cell.length_a   1.000
_cell.length_b   1.000
_cell.length_c   1.000
_cell.angle_alpha   90.00
_cell.angle_beta   90.00
_cell.angle_gamma   90.00
#
_symmetry.space_group_name_H-M   'P 1'
#
loop_
_entity.id
_entity.type
_entity.pdbx_description
1 polymer ?
#
loop_
_entity_poly.entity_id
_entity_poly.type
_entity_poly.pdbx_seq_one_letter_code
_entity_poly.pdbx_strand_id
1 'polypeptide(L)'
;MGADTSAGTVKDRHERLLAMRAERKLLNDEEVEPAIEDVDNSSLVALLQEFVHLDRGRPRKLTPRTLLIGLYLSTQITGGKVILELVTDILFFRLSPQMRQRLTVPDYPDHDQGFEAAYAVVRRLFHAMRAAIDPSPLPANKRLSREEAQRLAADGDPELLAAREHRLALFTEFVLDASVRPLRGLMNELSDGSLAVDATPIRTFARGRKTNGPELSTDPDAGWYVREGDHRDPDTVPVAEAMRPAAKGKKGPKPKKGRRKKPLLKKRAKYLFGYDAAFAVTRDARHDGVLLEDNTPNPDVLPALVLGVALDKPGQRPAYNGLKILSRLRERGYKPGYLAGDLAYNNSEPNEWQLPVRALGYKPVYDYRVDQLGQQAGAHGAIMVEGTWYCPSMPQPLIDATKELCDERIDRENWLQRIEARKPYRLMPKEHEDADGYQRMMCPAEAGKAQCLIKPHTLGRGIHLPLVDPEPSPAGPLKVCRQGSVTLAPISGAKDWQALEYGDEEWQKVYFRLRNSVEGFNGYAKNPLGEGIEAADSRRIRGIAAQTILLAFQLAHVNRRKIKEWVETLALDGQRPRKRTHHRRRTKPLGRWTPTGYLAPTA
;
A
#
# COMPACT_ATOMS: atom_id res chain seq x y z
N MET A 1 -22.51 -22.53 26.23
CA MET A 1 -23.58 -21.72 26.87
C MET A 1 -22.95 -20.40 27.28
N GLY A 2 -23.41 -19.20 26.92
CA GLY A 2 -24.57 -18.80 26.14
C GLY A 2 -24.22 -18.39 24.70
N ALA A 3 -25.19 -18.67 23.83
CA ALA A 3 -25.30 -18.07 22.52
C ALA A 3 -25.92 -16.69 22.71
N ASP A 4 -25.23 -15.63 22.29
CA ASP A 4 -25.91 -14.40 21.95
C ASP A 4 -25.40 -13.92 20.59
N THR A 5 -26.24 -14.22 19.61
CA THR A 5 -26.13 -13.82 18.23
C THR A 5 -26.45 -12.34 18.15
N SER A 6 -25.46 -11.49 17.83
CA SER A 6 -25.71 -10.10 17.45
C SER A 6 -26.29 -9.99 16.03
N ALA A 7 -27.33 -10.77 15.74
CA ALA A 7 -28.37 -10.36 14.83
C ALA A 7 -29.30 -9.50 15.69
N GLY A 8 -29.20 -8.18 15.56
CA GLY A 8 -30.03 -7.26 16.35
C GLY A 8 -31.49 -7.70 16.28
N THR A 9 -32.10 -7.89 17.45
CA THR A 9 -33.51 -8.26 17.56
C THR A 9 -34.37 -7.22 16.81
N VAL A 10 -35.58 -7.60 16.38
CA VAL A 10 -36.51 -6.65 15.74
C VAL A 10 -36.73 -5.40 16.62
N LYS A 11 -36.68 -5.59 17.95
CA LYS A 11 -36.72 -4.54 18.96
C LYS A 11 -35.51 -3.59 18.89
N ASP A 12 -34.28 -4.11 18.82
CA ASP A 12 -33.05 -3.31 18.65
C ASP A 12 -33.05 -2.51 17.33
N ARG A 13 -33.59 -3.09 16.26
CA ARG A 13 -33.72 -2.39 14.97
C ARG A 13 -34.75 -1.26 15.04
N HIS A 14 -35.92 -1.51 15.62
CA HIS A 14 -36.95 -0.50 15.82
C HIS A 14 -36.44 0.67 16.67
N GLU A 15 -35.82 0.39 17.81
CA GLU A 15 -35.22 1.41 18.69
C GLU A 15 -34.15 2.25 17.97
N ARG A 16 -33.29 1.61 17.16
CA ARG A 16 -32.30 2.33 16.34
C ARG A 16 -32.95 3.25 15.30
N LEU A 17 -34.01 2.80 14.62
CA LEU A 17 -34.72 3.62 13.64
C LEU A 17 -35.45 4.79 14.29
N LEU A 18 -36.05 4.58 15.47
CA LEU A 18 -36.65 5.65 16.27
C LEU A 18 -35.61 6.70 16.67
N ALA A 19 -34.45 6.29 17.17
CA ALA A 19 -33.37 7.21 17.51
C ALA A 19 -32.89 8.01 16.27
N MET A 20 -32.69 7.34 15.15
CA MET A 20 -32.28 7.99 13.90
C MET A 20 -33.32 9.00 13.40
N ARG A 21 -34.62 8.71 13.56
CA ARG A 21 -35.69 9.68 13.25
C ARG A 21 -35.67 10.88 14.18
N ALA A 22 -35.53 10.65 15.49
CA ALA A 22 -35.55 11.70 16.49
C ALA A 22 -34.37 12.67 16.34
N GLU A 23 -33.22 12.17 15.91
CA GLU A 23 -31.99 12.96 15.70
C GLU A 23 -31.86 13.54 14.29
N ARG A 24 -32.84 13.30 13.41
CA ARG A 24 -32.74 13.62 11.98
C ARG A 24 -32.66 15.12 11.75
N LYS A 25 -31.70 15.53 10.93
CA LYS A 25 -31.56 16.90 10.42
C LYS A 25 -31.67 16.91 8.89
N LEU A 26 -32.51 17.80 8.37
CA LEU A 26 -32.57 18.07 6.94
C LEU A 26 -31.21 18.61 6.46
N LEU A 27 -30.83 18.22 5.25
CA LEU A 27 -29.63 18.73 4.59
C LEU A 27 -29.98 19.97 3.80
N ASN A 28 -29.07 20.95 3.80
CA ASN A 28 -29.17 22.08 2.90
C ASN A 28 -28.83 21.60 1.48
N ASP A 29 -29.52 22.13 0.48
CA ASP A 29 -29.30 21.73 -0.92
C ASP A 29 -27.86 21.99 -1.37
N GLU A 30 -27.22 23.05 -0.86
CA GLU A 30 -25.80 23.37 -1.08
C GLU A 30 -24.84 22.28 -0.58
N GLU A 31 -25.20 21.52 0.47
CA GLU A 31 -24.38 20.40 0.96
C GLU A 31 -24.46 19.18 0.02
N VAL A 32 -25.46 19.13 -0.85
CA VAL A 32 -25.72 18.02 -1.77
C VAL A 32 -25.07 18.26 -3.14
N GLU A 33 -24.97 19.51 -3.60
CA GLU A 33 -24.40 19.84 -4.91
C GLU A 33 -22.99 19.26 -5.16
N PRO A 34 -22.03 19.32 -4.23
CA PRO A 34 -20.70 18.75 -4.48
C PRO A 34 -20.74 17.24 -4.71
N ALA A 35 -21.67 16.54 -4.05
CA ALA A 35 -21.86 15.09 -4.26
C ALA A 35 -22.42 14.79 -5.65
N ILE A 36 -23.34 15.64 -6.13
CA ILE A 36 -23.91 15.56 -7.48
C ILE A 36 -22.82 15.79 -8.52
N GLU A 37 -22.12 16.91 -8.42
CA GLU A 37 -21.07 17.30 -9.37
C GLU A 37 -19.98 16.23 -9.45
N ASP A 38 -19.54 15.71 -8.30
CA ASP A 38 -18.46 14.74 -8.27
C ASP A 38 -18.86 13.41 -8.92
N VAL A 39 -20.08 12.92 -8.64
CA VAL A 39 -20.61 11.69 -9.23
C VAL A 39 -20.84 11.86 -10.73
N ASP A 40 -21.40 12.99 -11.17
CA ASP A 40 -21.69 13.25 -12.58
C ASP A 40 -20.40 13.33 -13.42
N ASN A 41 -19.31 13.84 -12.82
CA ASN A 41 -18.02 13.95 -13.49
C ASN A 41 -17.09 12.73 -13.27
N SER A 42 -17.53 11.69 -12.55
CA SER A 42 -16.69 10.54 -12.16
C SER A 42 -16.63 9.39 -13.18
N SER A 43 -17.39 9.44 -14.28
CA SER A 43 -17.61 8.32 -15.20
C SER A 43 -18.27 7.07 -14.57
N LEU A 44 -18.55 7.05 -13.26
CA LEU A 44 -19.19 5.93 -12.56
C LEU A 44 -20.59 5.64 -13.09
N VAL A 45 -21.36 6.69 -13.43
CA VAL A 45 -22.72 6.52 -13.94
C VAL A 45 -22.71 5.77 -15.27
N ALA A 46 -21.84 6.18 -16.20
CA ALA A 46 -21.66 5.52 -17.49
C ALA A 46 -21.18 4.07 -17.31
N LEU A 47 -20.19 3.84 -16.45
CA LEU A 47 -19.70 2.50 -16.12
C LEU A 47 -20.84 1.58 -15.64
N LEU A 48 -21.63 2.04 -14.67
CA LEU A 48 -22.74 1.23 -14.14
C LEU A 48 -23.85 1.01 -15.16
N GLN A 49 -24.04 1.92 -16.11
CA GLN A 49 -25.02 1.74 -17.18
C GLN A 49 -24.68 0.58 -18.11
N GLU A 50 -23.40 0.19 -18.25
CA GLU A 50 -22.96 -0.91 -19.14
C GLU A 50 -23.27 -2.31 -18.63
N PHE A 51 -23.55 -2.48 -17.33
CA PHE A 51 -23.72 -3.83 -16.76
C PHE A 51 -24.76 -3.93 -15.66
N VAL A 52 -25.29 -2.81 -15.17
CA VAL A 52 -26.42 -2.82 -14.24
C VAL A 52 -27.72 -2.62 -15.04
N HIS A 53 -27.96 -3.46 -16.04
CA HIS A 53 -29.18 -3.44 -16.88
C HIS A 53 -30.39 -4.07 -16.19
N LEU A 54 -31.58 -3.80 -16.71
CA LEU A 54 -32.80 -4.54 -16.41
C LEU A 54 -33.22 -5.24 -17.71
N ASP A 55 -32.94 -6.53 -17.84
CA ASP A 55 -33.25 -7.24 -19.09
C ASP A 55 -34.76 -7.31 -19.34
N ARG A 56 -35.57 -7.40 -18.26
CA ARG A 56 -37.04 -7.40 -18.25
C ARG A 56 -37.56 -6.91 -16.90
N GLY A 57 -38.79 -6.39 -16.85
CA GLY A 57 -39.53 -6.11 -15.61
C GLY A 57 -39.77 -4.64 -15.28
N ARG A 58 -40.30 -4.37 -14.07
CA ARG A 58 -40.66 -3.02 -13.62
C ARG A 58 -39.42 -2.11 -13.53
N PRO A 59 -39.50 -0.85 -14.00
CA PRO A 59 -38.43 0.12 -13.85
C PRO A 59 -37.95 0.25 -12.40
N ARG A 60 -36.65 0.51 -12.22
CA ARG A 60 -36.08 0.75 -10.90
C ARG A 60 -36.67 2.01 -10.29
N LYS A 61 -36.97 1.93 -9.00
CA LYS A 61 -37.43 3.07 -8.20
C LYS A 61 -36.31 4.05 -7.81
N LEU A 62 -35.05 3.66 -7.96
CA LEU A 62 -33.88 4.45 -7.64
C LEU A 62 -32.84 4.24 -8.74
N THR A 63 -32.14 5.30 -9.13
CA THR A 63 -31.12 5.24 -10.19
C THR A 63 -29.73 4.91 -9.61
N PRO A 64 -28.81 4.30 -10.39
CA PRO A 64 -27.43 4.11 -9.96
C PRO A 64 -26.75 5.43 -9.54
N ARG A 65 -26.99 6.51 -10.30
CA ARG A 65 -26.52 7.87 -9.98
C ARG A 65 -26.94 8.30 -8.58
N THR A 66 -28.22 8.19 -8.25
CA THR A 66 -28.75 8.57 -6.92
C THR A 66 -28.16 7.72 -5.79
N LEU A 67 -27.93 6.43 -6.02
CA LEU A 67 -27.26 5.57 -5.04
C LEU A 67 -25.82 6.02 -4.77
N LEU A 68 -25.05 6.34 -5.81
CA LEU A 68 -23.67 6.82 -5.69
C LEU A 68 -23.60 8.14 -4.90
N ILE A 69 -24.51 9.07 -5.17
CA ILE A 69 -24.65 10.33 -4.40
C ILE A 69 -24.95 10.01 -2.93
N GLY A 70 -25.86 9.08 -2.65
CA GLY A 70 -26.16 8.66 -1.28
C GLY A 70 -24.97 8.04 -0.55
N LEU A 71 -24.16 7.22 -1.23
CA LEU A 71 -22.93 6.63 -0.67
C LEU A 71 -21.88 7.71 -0.37
N TYR A 72 -21.72 8.68 -1.28
CA TYR A 72 -20.87 9.85 -1.07
C TYR A 72 -21.32 10.64 0.16
N LEU A 73 -22.58 11.05 0.22
CA LEU A 73 -23.13 11.86 1.31
C LEU A 73 -23.02 11.14 2.65
N SER A 74 -23.22 9.81 2.65
CA SER A 74 -23.01 8.99 3.86
C SER A 74 -21.62 9.18 4.43
N THR A 75 -20.57 9.21 3.60
CA THR A 75 -19.21 9.45 4.09
C THR A 75 -19.07 10.85 4.69
N GLN A 76 -19.50 11.90 3.99
CA GLN A 76 -19.31 13.28 4.43
C GLN A 76 -20.00 13.57 5.76
N ILE A 77 -21.25 13.11 5.90
CA ILE A 77 -22.08 13.42 7.06
C ILE A 77 -21.65 12.65 8.31
N THR A 78 -21.08 11.46 8.13
CA THR A 78 -20.79 10.56 9.27
C THR A 78 -19.30 10.44 9.60
N GLY A 79 -18.47 11.28 8.97
CA GLY A 79 -17.03 11.23 9.12
C GLY A 79 -16.41 9.99 8.48
N GLY A 80 -17.05 9.40 7.47
CA GLY A 80 -16.50 8.31 6.67
C GLY A 80 -17.17 6.94 6.86
N LYS A 81 -18.35 6.85 7.48
CA LYS A 81 -19.09 5.58 7.54
C LYS A 81 -19.95 5.41 6.28
N VAL A 82 -20.04 4.18 5.78
CA VAL A 82 -20.84 3.86 4.58
C VAL A 82 -21.78 2.70 4.90
N ILE A 83 -22.98 3.06 5.35
CA ILE A 83 -24.00 2.09 5.80
C ILE A 83 -25.30 2.37 5.05
N LEU A 84 -25.90 1.33 4.45
CA LEU A 84 -27.10 1.51 3.62
C LEU A 84 -28.32 2.05 4.39
N GLU A 85 -28.41 1.83 5.71
CA GLU A 85 -29.45 2.45 6.55
C GLU A 85 -29.30 3.99 6.56
N LEU A 86 -28.07 4.49 6.70
CA LEU A 86 -27.77 5.92 6.65
C LEU A 86 -28.00 6.49 5.24
N VAL A 87 -27.58 5.76 4.19
CA VAL A 87 -27.86 6.13 2.80
C VAL A 87 -29.36 6.28 2.56
N THR A 88 -30.16 5.36 3.12
CA THR A 88 -31.63 5.40 3.03
C THR A 88 -32.18 6.63 3.75
N ASP A 89 -31.75 6.86 5.00
CA ASP A 89 -32.18 8.02 5.77
C ASP A 89 -31.86 9.34 5.07
N ILE A 90 -30.64 9.46 4.54
CA ILE A 90 -30.17 10.61 3.77
C ILE A 90 -31.08 10.86 2.57
N LEU A 91 -31.18 9.89 1.66
CA LEU A 91 -31.85 10.09 0.37
C LEU A 91 -33.35 10.32 0.52
N PHE A 92 -34.02 9.58 1.40
CA PHE A 92 -35.48 9.56 1.44
C PHE A 92 -36.07 10.53 2.46
N PHE A 93 -35.34 10.87 3.52
CA PHE A 93 -35.91 11.60 4.65
C PHE A 93 -35.13 12.85 5.06
N ARG A 94 -33.89 13.05 4.60
CA ARG A 94 -33.09 14.24 4.91
C ARG A 94 -32.94 15.22 3.76
N LEU A 95 -33.07 14.76 2.52
CA LEU A 95 -33.11 15.63 1.36
C LEU A 95 -34.37 16.50 1.35
N SER A 96 -34.25 17.74 0.87
CA SER A 96 -35.40 18.60 0.58
C SER A 96 -36.31 17.96 -0.48
N PRO A 97 -37.61 18.30 -0.52
CA PRO A 97 -38.52 17.83 -1.59
C PRO A 97 -38.00 18.15 -3.00
N GLN A 98 -37.41 19.34 -3.18
CA GLN A 98 -36.80 19.77 -4.43
C GLN A 98 -35.66 18.84 -4.84
N MET A 99 -34.76 18.52 -3.89
CA MET A 99 -33.62 17.65 -4.17
C MET A 99 -34.06 16.20 -4.41
N ARG A 100 -35.08 15.71 -3.71
CA ARG A 100 -35.69 14.40 -3.99
C ARG A 100 -36.26 14.34 -5.40
N GLN A 101 -36.97 15.38 -5.85
CA GLN A 101 -37.48 15.46 -7.22
C GLN A 101 -36.34 15.45 -8.25
N ARG A 102 -35.32 16.29 -8.06
CA ARG A 102 -34.15 16.36 -8.96
C ARG A 102 -33.38 15.04 -9.03
N LEU A 103 -33.27 14.32 -7.91
CA LEU A 103 -32.59 13.03 -7.84
C LEU A 103 -33.50 11.83 -8.13
N THR A 104 -34.75 12.07 -8.53
CA THR A 104 -35.75 11.04 -8.81
C THR A 104 -35.91 10.05 -7.65
N VAL A 105 -35.89 10.57 -6.42
CA VAL A 105 -36.14 9.79 -5.19
C VAL A 105 -37.65 9.76 -4.95
N PRO A 106 -38.29 8.58 -4.92
CA PRO A 106 -39.71 8.48 -4.66
C PRO A 106 -40.03 8.75 -3.19
N ASP A 107 -41.19 9.33 -2.94
CA ASP A 107 -41.66 9.58 -1.58
C ASP A 107 -42.11 8.28 -0.89
N TYR A 108 -41.75 8.18 0.38
CA TYR A 108 -42.19 7.13 1.30
C TYR A 108 -42.65 7.78 2.60
N PRO A 109 -43.69 7.25 3.26
CA PRO A 109 -44.14 7.78 4.55
C PRO A 109 -43.07 7.55 5.63
N ASP A 110 -42.87 8.54 6.50
CA ASP A 110 -41.84 8.49 7.55
C ASP A 110 -42.34 7.73 8.81
N HIS A 111 -42.54 6.43 8.63
CA HIS A 111 -42.78 5.46 9.69
C HIS A 111 -42.02 4.17 9.39
N ASP A 112 -41.97 3.21 10.30
CA ASP A 112 -41.10 2.03 10.20
C ASP A 112 -41.26 1.26 8.90
N GLN A 113 -42.49 0.95 8.53
CA GLN A 113 -42.77 0.24 7.29
C GLN A 113 -42.36 1.05 6.04
N GLY A 114 -42.48 2.37 6.05
CA GLY A 114 -42.06 3.24 4.95
C GLY A 114 -40.54 3.31 4.84
N PHE A 115 -39.84 3.40 5.98
CA PHE A 115 -38.38 3.30 6.02
C PHE A 115 -37.88 1.95 5.50
N GLU A 116 -38.45 0.83 5.95
CA GLU A 116 -38.06 -0.49 5.47
C GLU A 116 -38.33 -0.67 3.96
N ALA A 117 -39.42 -0.09 3.44
CA ALA A 117 -39.71 -0.10 2.02
C ALA A 117 -38.68 0.71 1.22
N ALA A 118 -38.26 1.89 1.70
CA ALA A 118 -37.20 2.69 1.13
C ALA A 118 -35.83 1.99 1.21
N TYR A 119 -35.50 1.40 2.37
CA TYR A 119 -34.28 0.62 2.58
C TYR A 119 -34.20 -0.56 1.62
N ALA A 120 -35.31 -1.26 1.38
CA ALA A 120 -35.37 -2.36 0.42
C ALA A 120 -35.09 -1.89 -1.02
N VAL A 121 -35.46 -0.66 -1.39
CA VAL A 121 -35.12 -0.08 -2.71
C VAL A 121 -33.61 0.13 -2.82
N VAL A 122 -32.99 0.80 -1.84
CA VAL A 122 -31.54 1.03 -1.79
C VAL A 122 -30.77 -0.29 -1.82
N ARG A 123 -31.15 -1.22 -0.94
CA ARG A 123 -30.52 -2.53 -0.80
C ARG A 123 -30.58 -3.36 -2.08
N ARG A 124 -31.74 -3.42 -2.76
CA ARG A 124 -31.87 -4.15 -4.04
C ARG A 124 -30.96 -3.59 -5.12
N LEU A 125 -30.89 -2.26 -5.25
CA LEU A 125 -30.03 -1.64 -6.24
C LEU A 125 -28.54 -1.85 -5.94
N PHE A 126 -28.14 -1.69 -4.68
CA PHE A 126 -26.76 -1.95 -4.26
C PHE A 126 -26.36 -3.41 -4.54
N HIS A 127 -27.24 -4.38 -4.26
CA HIS A 127 -26.97 -5.78 -4.56
C HIS A 127 -26.92 -6.08 -6.06
N ALA A 128 -27.77 -5.45 -6.89
CA ALA A 128 -27.70 -5.59 -8.34
C ALA A 128 -26.37 -5.05 -8.89
N MET A 129 -25.94 -3.87 -8.43
CA MET A 129 -24.64 -3.28 -8.75
C MET A 129 -23.50 -4.21 -8.33
N ARG A 130 -23.51 -4.69 -7.08
CA ARG A 130 -22.51 -5.62 -6.56
C ARG A 130 -22.43 -6.89 -7.42
N ALA A 131 -23.56 -7.54 -7.70
CA ALA A 131 -23.59 -8.81 -8.42
C ALA A 131 -22.99 -8.70 -9.84
N ALA A 132 -23.12 -7.54 -10.49
CA ALA A 132 -22.59 -7.29 -11.82
C ALA A 132 -21.06 -7.09 -11.85
N ILE A 133 -20.43 -6.82 -10.69
CA ILE A 133 -18.99 -6.54 -10.56
C ILE A 133 -18.27 -7.46 -9.57
N ASP A 134 -18.95 -8.47 -9.01
CA ASP A 134 -18.35 -9.35 -7.98
C ASP A 134 -17.37 -10.35 -8.61
N PRO A 135 -16.05 -10.24 -8.36
CA PRO A 135 -15.06 -11.12 -8.96
C PRO A 135 -15.00 -12.49 -8.27
N SER A 136 -15.79 -12.70 -7.21
CA SER A 136 -15.82 -13.97 -6.48
C SER A 136 -16.88 -14.91 -7.03
N PRO A 137 -16.53 -16.18 -7.32
CA PRO A 137 -17.53 -17.22 -7.57
C PRO A 137 -18.22 -17.70 -6.28
N LEU A 138 -17.75 -17.25 -5.11
CA LEU A 138 -18.20 -17.77 -3.82
C LEU A 138 -19.31 -16.86 -3.23
N PRO A 139 -20.52 -17.40 -2.96
CA PRO A 139 -21.62 -16.61 -2.43
C PRO A 139 -21.37 -16.15 -0.99
N ALA A 140 -21.22 -14.84 -0.80
CA ALA A 140 -21.21 -14.24 0.54
C ALA A 140 -22.55 -14.45 1.27
N ASN A 141 -22.50 -14.48 2.61
CA ASN A 141 -23.59 -14.78 3.55
C ASN A 141 -24.01 -16.25 3.63
N LYS A 142 -23.40 -17.16 2.89
CA LYS A 142 -23.61 -18.60 3.01
C LYS A 142 -22.43 -19.26 3.72
N ARG A 143 -22.71 -20.26 4.56
CA ARG A 143 -21.66 -21.15 5.08
C ARG A 143 -21.47 -22.27 4.06
N LEU A 144 -20.32 -22.30 3.43
CA LEU A 144 -19.96 -23.29 2.42
C LEU A 144 -19.07 -24.35 3.07
N SER A 145 -19.28 -25.61 2.72
CA SER A 145 -18.25 -26.63 2.95
C SER A 145 -17.05 -26.36 2.03
N ARG A 146 -15.86 -26.86 2.38
CA ARG A 146 -14.69 -26.71 1.50
C ARG A 146 -14.88 -27.35 0.13
N GLU A 147 -15.53 -28.50 0.09
CA GLU A 147 -15.85 -29.21 -1.16
C GLU A 147 -16.82 -28.41 -2.02
N GLU A 148 -17.83 -27.77 -1.41
CA GLU A 148 -18.74 -26.88 -2.14
C GLU A 148 -18.00 -25.65 -2.67
N ALA A 149 -17.14 -25.01 -1.85
CA ALA A 149 -16.36 -23.86 -2.28
C ALA A 149 -15.37 -24.20 -3.40
N GLN A 150 -14.71 -25.36 -3.35
CA GLN A 150 -13.81 -25.83 -4.40
C GLN A 150 -14.57 -26.10 -5.71
N ARG A 151 -15.75 -26.73 -5.64
CA ARG A 151 -16.61 -26.92 -6.81
C ARG A 151 -17.04 -25.59 -7.42
N LEU A 152 -17.57 -24.67 -6.62
CA LEU A 152 -17.97 -23.33 -7.09
C LEU A 152 -16.81 -22.55 -7.71
N ALA A 153 -15.61 -22.67 -7.15
CA ALA A 153 -14.42 -22.04 -7.73
C ALA A 153 -13.99 -22.68 -9.06
N ALA A 154 -14.14 -24.01 -9.20
CA ALA A 154 -13.82 -24.73 -10.43
C ALA A 154 -14.87 -24.53 -11.53
N ASP A 155 -16.15 -24.42 -11.15
CA ASP A 155 -17.29 -24.20 -12.06
C ASP A 155 -17.42 -22.73 -12.49
N GLY A 156 -16.65 -21.82 -11.86
CA GLY A 156 -16.68 -20.40 -12.16
C GLY A 156 -16.08 -20.09 -13.53
N ASP A 157 -16.84 -19.38 -14.38
CA ASP A 157 -16.39 -18.92 -15.69
C ASP A 157 -15.21 -17.93 -15.57
N PRO A 158 -13.99 -18.29 -15.99
CA PRO A 158 -12.81 -17.46 -15.82
C PRO A 158 -12.90 -16.11 -16.57
N GLU A 159 -13.51 -16.09 -17.76
CA GLU A 159 -13.63 -14.85 -18.55
C GLU A 159 -14.60 -13.87 -17.89
N LEU A 160 -15.74 -14.39 -17.39
CA LEU A 160 -16.70 -13.59 -16.65
C LEU A 160 -16.11 -13.04 -15.34
N LEU A 161 -15.37 -13.85 -14.58
CA LEU A 161 -14.74 -13.41 -13.33
C LEU A 161 -13.67 -12.35 -13.59
N ALA A 162 -12.85 -12.51 -14.63
CA ALA A 162 -11.87 -11.49 -15.04
C ALA A 162 -12.54 -10.18 -15.48
N ALA A 163 -13.63 -10.26 -16.25
CA ALA A 163 -14.41 -9.08 -16.64
C ALA A 163 -15.01 -8.35 -15.42
N ARG A 164 -15.51 -9.09 -14.43
CA ARG A 164 -16.02 -8.50 -13.17
C ARG A 164 -14.92 -7.88 -12.33
N GLU A 165 -13.76 -8.54 -12.25
CA GLU A 165 -12.58 -7.99 -11.60
C GLU A 165 -12.12 -6.68 -12.22
N HIS A 166 -12.13 -6.58 -13.55
CA HIS A 166 -11.84 -5.37 -14.29
C HIS A 166 -12.85 -4.25 -13.99
N ARG A 167 -14.16 -4.56 -14.00
CA ARG A 167 -15.21 -3.61 -13.62
C ARG A 167 -15.05 -3.09 -12.20
N LEU A 168 -14.69 -3.96 -11.25
CA LEU A 168 -14.44 -3.56 -9.87
C LEU A 168 -13.21 -2.64 -9.77
N ALA A 169 -12.15 -2.90 -10.54
CA ALA A 169 -10.98 -2.03 -10.62
C ALA A 169 -11.37 -0.64 -11.16
N LEU A 170 -12.04 -0.58 -12.31
CA LEU A 170 -12.57 0.67 -12.89
C LEU A 170 -13.44 1.45 -11.89
N PHE A 171 -14.31 0.76 -11.15
CA PHE A 171 -15.14 1.39 -10.14
C PHE A 171 -14.29 2.08 -9.06
N THR A 172 -13.29 1.37 -8.51
CA THR A 172 -12.40 1.96 -7.49
C THR A 172 -11.56 3.10 -8.03
N GLU A 173 -11.08 3.00 -9.26
CA GLU A 173 -10.30 4.03 -9.96
C GLU A 173 -11.10 5.31 -10.12
N PHE A 174 -12.33 5.20 -10.63
CA PHE A 174 -13.21 6.34 -10.85
C PHE A 174 -13.63 7.03 -9.54
N VAL A 175 -13.89 6.27 -8.48
CA VAL A 175 -14.16 6.83 -7.14
C VAL A 175 -12.95 7.60 -6.60
N LEU A 176 -11.73 7.06 -6.75
CA LEU A 176 -10.51 7.69 -6.26
C LEU A 176 -10.08 8.88 -7.12
N ASP A 177 -10.17 8.79 -8.44
CA ASP A 177 -9.85 9.89 -9.36
C ASP A 177 -10.77 11.08 -9.13
N ALA A 178 -12.07 10.84 -8.93
CA ALA A 178 -13.02 11.87 -8.56
C ALA A 178 -12.58 12.61 -7.28
N SER A 179 -12.07 11.86 -6.28
CA SER A 179 -11.62 12.45 -5.01
C SER A 179 -10.34 13.30 -5.10
N VAL A 180 -9.48 13.05 -6.09
CA VAL A 180 -8.22 13.79 -6.28
C VAL A 180 -8.27 14.77 -7.44
N ARG A 181 -9.39 14.82 -8.20
CA ARG A 181 -9.61 15.71 -9.34
C ARG A 181 -9.19 17.16 -9.07
N PRO A 182 -9.53 17.78 -7.91
CA PRO A 182 -9.13 19.16 -7.64
C PRO A 182 -7.61 19.41 -7.66
N LEU A 183 -6.80 18.39 -7.38
CA LEU A 183 -5.34 18.47 -7.39
C LEU A 183 -4.70 17.87 -8.64
N ARG A 184 -5.47 17.35 -9.60
CA ARG A 184 -4.93 16.61 -10.75
C ARG A 184 -3.93 17.44 -11.57
N GLY A 185 -4.22 18.72 -11.79
CA GLY A 185 -3.31 19.65 -12.47
C GLY A 185 -1.98 19.80 -11.72
N LEU A 186 -2.06 20.14 -10.43
CA LEU A 186 -0.88 20.28 -9.57
C LEU A 186 -0.09 18.98 -9.44
N MET A 187 -0.75 17.82 -9.40
CA MET A 187 -0.06 16.52 -9.40
C MET A 187 0.74 16.31 -10.68
N ASN A 188 0.26 16.75 -11.84
CA ASN A 188 1.00 16.62 -13.10
C ASN A 188 2.24 17.52 -13.16
N GLU A 189 2.17 18.68 -12.50
CA GLU A 189 3.23 19.70 -12.47
C GLU A 189 4.27 19.44 -11.38
N LEU A 190 3.81 19.17 -10.15
CA LEU A 190 4.65 19.14 -8.94
C LEU A 190 5.04 17.72 -8.52
N SER A 191 4.25 16.69 -8.84
CA SER A 191 4.59 15.34 -8.43
C SER A 191 5.74 14.77 -9.27
N ASP A 192 6.71 14.18 -8.58
CA ASP A 192 7.78 13.37 -9.17
C ASP A 192 7.31 11.95 -9.57
N GLY A 193 6.02 11.63 -9.39
CA GLY A 193 5.44 10.32 -9.68
C GLY A 193 5.76 9.23 -8.66
N SER A 194 6.42 9.58 -7.55
CA SER A 194 6.85 8.60 -6.56
C SER A 194 5.68 8.09 -5.70
N LEU A 195 5.71 6.79 -5.41
CA LEU A 195 4.64 6.06 -4.73
C LEU A 195 5.20 5.15 -3.64
N ALA A 196 4.38 4.91 -2.63
CA ALA A 196 4.59 3.85 -1.66
C ALA A 196 3.44 2.85 -1.71
N VAL A 197 3.76 1.57 -1.82
CA VAL A 197 2.79 0.47 -1.72
C VAL A 197 2.88 -0.21 -0.36
N ASP A 198 1.72 -0.51 0.22
CA ASP A 198 1.61 -1.19 1.50
C ASP A 198 0.28 -1.96 1.54
N ALA A 199 0.28 -3.13 2.17
CA ALA A 199 -0.94 -3.89 2.41
C ALA A 199 -1.38 -3.73 3.86
N THR A 200 -2.62 -3.28 4.07
CA THR A 200 -3.16 -3.09 5.42
C THR A 200 -4.38 -3.97 5.68
N PRO A 201 -4.44 -4.68 6.82
CA PRO A 201 -5.57 -5.54 7.12
C PRO A 201 -6.80 -4.70 7.50
N ILE A 202 -7.95 -5.08 6.97
CA ILE A 202 -9.27 -4.50 7.29
C ILE A 202 -10.25 -5.59 7.71
N ARG A 203 -11.07 -5.34 8.74
CA ARG A 203 -12.05 -6.33 9.22
C ARG A 203 -13.23 -6.45 8.25
N THR A 204 -13.67 -7.68 8.03
CA THR A 204 -15.01 -7.94 7.48
C THR A 204 -16.04 -7.96 8.61
N PHE A 205 -17.32 -7.74 8.26
CA PHE A 205 -18.44 -7.90 9.18
C PHE A 205 -18.75 -9.37 9.51
N ALA A 206 -18.11 -10.33 8.83
CA ALA A 206 -18.19 -11.74 9.18
C ALA A 206 -17.29 -12.11 10.37
N ARG A 207 -17.67 -13.19 11.08
CA ARG A 207 -16.81 -13.79 12.11
C ARG A 207 -15.89 -14.82 11.46
N GLY A 208 -14.62 -14.81 11.85
CA GLY A 208 -13.66 -15.81 11.43
C GLY A 208 -13.99 -17.20 11.97
N ARG A 209 -13.67 -18.22 11.18
CA ARG A 209 -13.73 -19.65 11.55
C ARG A 209 -12.32 -20.23 11.56
N LYS A 210 -12.11 -21.39 12.18
CA LYS A 210 -10.81 -22.06 12.15
C LYS A 210 -10.38 -22.31 10.70
N THR A 211 -9.14 -21.96 10.34
CA THR A 211 -8.64 -22.06 8.96
C THR A 211 -8.64 -23.49 8.42
N ASN A 212 -8.57 -24.51 9.28
CA ASN A 212 -8.65 -25.94 8.92
C ASN A 212 -10.01 -26.59 9.26
N GLY A 213 -11.04 -25.79 9.56
CA GLY A 213 -12.40 -26.30 9.79
C GLY A 213 -13.08 -26.78 8.51
N PRO A 214 -14.12 -27.64 8.61
CA PRO A 214 -14.81 -28.21 7.44
C PRO A 214 -15.62 -27.17 6.64
N GLU A 215 -15.99 -26.06 7.28
CA GLU A 215 -16.76 -24.96 6.69
C GLU A 215 -15.94 -23.67 6.62
N LEU A 216 -16.19 -22.88 5.57
CA LEU A 216 -15.71 -21.52 5.45
C LEU A 216 -16.57 -20.54 6.27
N SER A 217 -16.07 -19.32 6.45
CA SER A 217 -16.87 -18.24 7.02
C SER A 217 -18.03 -17.86 6.08
N THR A 218 -19.01 -17.13 6.61
CA THR A 218 -20.05 -16.45 5.80
C THR A 218 -19.50 -15.37 4.88
N ASP A 219 -18.20 -15.09 4.95
CA ASP A 219 -17.46 -14.29 3.97
C ASP A 219 -16.26 -15.12 3.50
N PRO A 220 -16.42 -15.95 2.46
CA PRO A 220 -15.46 -17.00 2.10
C PRO A 220 -14.13 -16.48 1.55
N ASP A 221 -14.12 -15.27 0.99
CA ASP A 221 -12.92 -14.61 0.45
C ASP A 221 -12.07 -13.93 1.54
N ALA A 222 -12.61 -13.78 2.76
CA ALA A 222 -11.87 -13.25 3.90
C ALA A 222 -10.97 -14.34 4.54
N GLY A 223 -9.87 -13.92 5.15
CA GLY A 223 -8.90 -14.80 5.82
C GLY A 223 -8.45 -14.27 7.18
N TRP A 224 -7.64 -15.07 7.88
CA TRP A 224 -6.99 -14.61 9.10
C TRP A 224 -5.70 -13.87 8.76
N TYR A 225 -5.57 -12.68 9.30
CA TYR A 225 -4.33 -11.91 9.32
C TYR A 225 -3.65 -12.06 10.67
N VAL A 226 -2.35 -12.37 10.64
CA VAL A 226 -1.48 -12.45 11.82
C VAL A 226 -0.30 -11.50 11.66
N ARG A 227 -0.17 -10.56 12.62
CA ARG A 227 0.92 -9.58 12.63
C ARG A 227 2.22 -10.20 13.15
N GLU A 228 2.82 -11.13 12.38
CA GLU A 228 4.12 -11.77 12.65
C GLU A 228 5.17 -11.50 11.55
N GLY A 229 4.96 -10.47 10.71
CA GLY A 229 5.97 -9.94 9.77
C GLY A 229 5.76 -10.31 8.31
N ASP A 230 5.10 -11.44 8.03
CA ASP A 230 4.92 -11.93 6.66
C ASP A 230 3.52 -11.67 6.07
N HIS A 231 2.63 -10.96 6.77
CA HIS A 231 1.22 -10.74 6.38
C HIS A 231 0.42 -12.03 6.08
N ARG A 232 0.98 -13.21 6.38
CA ARG A 232 0.42 -14.52 6.03
C ARG A 232 -0.78 -14.88 6.89
N ASP A 233 -1.72 -15.59 6.27
CA ASP A 233 -2.61 -16.47 7.00
C ASP A 233 -1.75 -17.65 7.53
N PRO A 234 -1.71 -17.89 8.85
CA PRO A 234 -0.78 -18.82 9.49
C PRO A 234 -0.92 -20.27 9.01
N ASP A 235 -1.97 -20.60 8.24
CA ASP A 235 -2.26 -21.97 7.78
C ASP A 235 -2.33 -22.11 6.24
N THR A 236 -1.96 -21.09 5.45
CA THR A 236 -1.85 -21.24 3.97
C THR A 236 -0.47 -21.77 3.55
N VAL A 237 -0.45 -22.88 2.81
CA VAL A 237 0.74 -23.39 2.11
C VAL A 237 1.00 -22.53 0.86
N PRO A 238 2.25 -22.09 0.58
CA PRO A 238 2.58 -21.33 -0.62
C PRO A 238 2.17 -22.06 -1.91
N VAL A 239 1.65 -21.33 -2.89
CA VAL A 239 1.33 -21.87 -4.24
C VAL A 239 2.57 -22.50 -4.90
N ALA A 240 3.75 -21.92 -4.65
CA ALA A 240 5.03 -22.46 -5.08
C ALA A 240 5.39 -23.82 -4.44
N GLU A 241 4.87 -24.14 -3.25
CA GLU A 241 5.04 -25.45 -2.60
C GLU A 241 4.00 -26.47 -3.07
N ALA A 242 2.78 -26.04 -3.40
CA ALA A 242 1.73 -26.90 -3.96
C ALA A 242 2.06 -27.43 -5.37
N MET A 243 2.95 -26.77 -6.11
CA MET A 243 3.39 -27.17 -7.45
C MET A 243 4.69 -28.00 -7.49
N ARG A 244 5.32 -28.30 -6.34
CA ARG A 244 6.52 -29.16 -6.30
C ARG A 244 6.11 -30.63 -6.22
N PRO A 245 6.64 -31.52 -7.08
CA PRO A 245 6.43 -32.95 -6.90
C PRO A 245 7.04 -33.40 -5.57
N ALA A 246 6.30 -34.23 -4.83
CA ALA A 246 6.65 -34.64 -3.47
C ALA A 246 8.04 -35.31 -3.40
N ALA A 247 9.01 -34.62 -2.80
CA ALA A 247 10.32 -35.19 -2.56
C ALA A 247 10.25 -36.22 -1.41
N LYS A 248 10.66 -37.46 -1.72
CA LYS A 248 10.77 -38.56 -0.74
C LYS A 248 11.74 -38.19 0.38
N GLY A 249 11.26 -38.32 1.61
CA GLY A 249 11.91 -37.79 2.81
C GLY A 249 13.28 -38.39 3.16
N LYS A 250 14.13 -37.55 3.78
CA LYS A 250 15.20 -37.98 4.69
C LYS A 250 15.04 -37.22 6.01
N LYS A 251 14.84 -37.96 7.10
CA LYS A 251 14.80 -37.44 8.48
C LYS A 251 16.22 -37.07 8.90
N GLY A 252 16.50 -35.78 9.07
CA GLY A 252 17.70 -35.27 9.74
C GLY A 252 17.55 -35.24 11.28
N PRO A 253 18.66 -35.14 12.05
CA PRO A 253 18.65 -35.34 13.50
C PRO A 253 18.10 -34.12 14.26
N LYS A 254 17.40 -34.40 15.38
CA LYS A 254 16.84 -33.39 16.28
C LYS A 254 17.92 -32.47 16.90
N PRO A 255 17.70 -31.14 16.98
CA PRO A 255 18.65 -30.23 17.63
C PRO A 255 18.63 -30.39 19.16
N LYS A 256 19.82 -30.28 19.76
CA LYS A 256 20.06 -30.36 21.21
C LYS A 256 19.49 -29.14 21.95
N LYS A 257 18.93 -29.38 23.14
CA LYS A 257 18.33 -28.37 24.04
C LYS A 257 19.39 -27.42 24.61
N GLY A 258 19.46 -26.20 24.09
CA GLY A 258 20.18 -25.07 24.67
C GLY A 258 19.26 -24.11 25.45
N ARG A 259 19.80 -23.54 26.54
CA ARG A 259 19.22 -22.60 27.52
C ARG A 259 17.97 -21.80 27.08
N ARG A 260 16.88 -22.00 27.84
CA ARG A 260 15.66 -21.15 27.82
C ARG A 260 16.02 -19.70 28.14
N LYS A 261 16.02 -18.81 27.14
CA LYS A 261 15.83 -17.37 27.38
C LYS A 261 14.43 -17.19 27.97
N LYS A 262 14.32 -16.46 29.09
CA LYS A 262 13.02 -16.10 29.70
C LYS A 262 12.14 -15.44 28.64
N PRO A 263 10.85 -15.80 28.50
CA PRO A 263 10.00 -15.20 27.47
C PRO A 263 9.79 -13.73 27.84
N LEU A 264 10.39 -12.83 27.05
CA LEU A 264 9.84 -11.49 26.87
C LEU A 264 8.35 -11.68 26.58
N LEU A 265 7.48 -11.00 27.34
CA LEU A 265 6.03 -11.00 27.16
C LEU A 265 5.69 -11.05 25.66
N LYS A 266 5.27 -12.21 25.15
CA LYS A 266 4.79 -12.33 23.78
C LYS A 266 3.65 -11.34 23.65
N LYS A 267 3.86 -10.22 22.94
CA LYS A 267 2.75 -9.38 22.47
C LYS A 267 1.76 -10.35 21.85
N ARG A 268 0.54 -10.44 22.42
CA ARG A 268 -0.52 -11.27 21.84
C ARG A 268 -0.61 -10.90 20.36
N ALA A 269 -0.33 -11.85 19.47
CA ALA A 269 -0.46 -11.62 18.03
C ALA A 269 -1.86 -11.05 17.78
N LYS A 270 -1.94 -9.89 17.12
CA LYS A 270 -3.24 -9.29 16.79
C LYS A 270 -3.82 -10.11 15.65
N TYR A 271 -4.80 -10.94 15.97
CA TYR A 271 -5.60 -11.66 14.98
C TYR A 271 -6.71 -10.75 14.45
N LEU A 272 -6.83 -10.72 13.13
CA LEU A 272 -7.87 -9.99 12.44
C LEU A 272 -8.46 -10.91 11.36
N PHE A 273 -9.78 -11.01 11.28
CA PHE A 273 -10.44 -11.75 10.18
C PHE A 273 -11.02 -10.74 9.18
N GLY A 274 -10.63 -10.85 7.92
CA GLY A 274 -10.98 -9.87 6.90
C GLY A 274 -10.09 -9.95 5.66
N TYR A 275 -9.76 -8.80 5.11
CA TYR A 275 -9.04 -8.65 3.84
C TYR A 275 -7.73 -7.90 4.04
N ASP A 276 -6.78 -8.14 3.16
CA ASP A 276 -5.64 -7.23 2.96
C ASP A 276 -6.01 -6.22 1.88
N ALA A 277 -5.96 -4.94 2.23
CA ALA A 277 -6.15 -3.84 1.30
C ALA A 277 -4.79 -3.28 0.90
N ALA A 278 -4.36 -3.57 -0.33
CA ALA A 278 -3.17 -2.99 -0.93
C ALA A 278 -3.48 -1.56 -1.38
N PHE A 279 -2.65 -0.60 -0.99
CA PHE A 279 -2.76 0.80 -1.39
C PHE A 279 -1.55 1.24 -2.20
N ALA A 280 -1.74 2.20 -3.10
CA ALA A 280 -0.67 3.02 -3.65
C ALA A 280 -0.87 4.47 -3.21
N VAL A 281 0.06 4.98 -2.41
CA VAL A 281 -0.01 6.32 -1.81
C VAL A 281 1.06 7.21 -2.41
N THR A 282 0.68 8.43 -2.81
CA THR A 282 1.61 9.43 -3.33
C THR A 282 2.49 10.00 -2.25
N ARG A 283 3.74 10.29 -2.62
CA ARG A 283 4.58 11.21 -1.87
C ARG A 283 5.72 11.70 -2.76
N ASP A 284 5.92 13.01 -2.78
CA ASP A 284 7.12 13.61 -3.38
C ASP A 284 8.37 13.10 -2.64
N ALA A 285 9.24 12.40 -3.38
CA ALA A 285 10.45 11.82 -2.81
C ALA A 285 11.57 12.84 -2.62
N ARG A 286 11.50 14.02 -3.26
CA ARG A 286 12.55 15.05 -3.27
C ARG A 286 12.31 16.14 -2.22
N HIS A 287 11.06 16.51 -1.99
CA HIS A 287 10.71 17.58 -1.04
C HIS A 287 10.25 17.03 0.31
N ASP A 288 10.87 17.54 1.38
CA ASP A 288 10.36 17.31 2.73
C ASP A 288 9.11 18.17 2.95
N GLY A 289 8.16 17.65 3.75
CA GLY A 289 7.05 18.46 4.29
C GLY A 289 7.51 19.45 5.36
N VAL A 290 8.73 19.96 5.21
CA VAL A 290 9.37 20.94 6.09
C VAL A 290 8.64 22.26 5.91
N LEU A 291 8.39 22.90 7.05
CA LEU A 291 7.83 24.23 7.06
C LEU A 291 8.86 25.18 6.44
N LEU A 292 8.40 26.13 5.65
CA LEU A 292 9.17 27.30 5.23
C LEU A 292 9.72 28.03 6.47
N GLU A 293 10.69 28.92 6.28
CA GLU A 293 11.39 29.64 7.37
C GLU A 293 10.43 30.38 8.32
N ASP A 294 9.29 30.81 7.80
CA ASP A 294 8.20 31.45 8.54
C ASP A 294 7.29 30.47 9.32
N ASN A 295 7.66 29.18 9.38
CA ASN A 295 6.93 28.06 9.96
C ASN A 295 5.60 27.72 9.26
N THR A 296 5.50 27.99 7.96
CA THR A 296 4.30 27.70 7.17
C THR A 296 4.53 26.51 6.24
N PRO A 297 3.52 25.68 5.92
CA PRO A 297 3.72 24.54 5.02
C PRO A 297 4.15 25.01 3.64
N ASN A 298 5.06 24.25 3.02
CA ASN A 298 5.43 24.50 1.63
C ASN A 298 4.22 24.20 0.71
N PRO A 299 3.68 25.20 -0.02
CA PRO A 299 2.56 25.01 -0.93
C PRO A 299 2.87 24.04 -2.09
N ASP A 300 4.15 23.87 -2.43
CA ASP A 300 4.57 22.98 -3.51
C ASP A 300 4.59 21.50 -3.08
N VAL A 301 4.42 21.23 -1.77
CA VAL A 301 4.41 19.87 -1.23
C VAL A 301 2.96 19.41 -1.08
N LEU A 302 2.52 18.62 -2.05
CA LEU A 302 1.20 18.01 -2.05
C LEU A 302 0.99 17.05 -0.86
N PRO A 303 -0.25 16.93 -0.35
CA PRO A 303 -0.57 15.94 0.66
C PRO A 303 -0.39 14.52 0.10
N ALA A 304 -0.05 13.57 0.98
CA ALA A 304 -0.03 12.15 0.60
C ALA A 304 -1.46 11.65 0.37
N LEU A 305 -1.76 11.17 -0.83
CA LEU A 305 -3.09 10.73 -1.25
C LEU A 305 -3.05 9.30 -1.77
N VAL A 306 -4.13 8.55 -1.58
CA VAL A 306 -4.25 7.21 -2.16
C VAL A 306 -4.81 7.31 -3.58
N LEU A 307 -4.15 6.66 -4.54
CA LEU A 307 -4.55 6.68 -5.95
C LEU A 307 -5.11 5.35 -6.46
N GLY A 308 -4.94 4.29 -5.68
CA GLY A 308 -5.43 2.97 -6.03
C GLY A 308 -5.55 2.06 -4.82
N VAL A 309 -6.48 1.13 -4.92
CA VAL A 309 -6.76 0.12 -3.90
C VAL A 309 -7.09 -1.21 -4.57
N ALA A 310 -6.60 -2.30 -3.99
CA ALA A 310 -7.01 -3.66 -4.33
C ALA A 310 -7.22 -4.44 -3.03
N LEU A 311 -8.28 -5.25 -2.98
CA LEU A 311 -8.60 -6.09 -1.84
C LEU A 311 -8.39 -7.54 -2.23
N ASP A 312 -7.79 -8.30 -1.33
CA ASP A 312 -7.63 -9.73 -1.49
C ASP A 312 -7.64 -10.41 -0.12
N LYS A 313 -7.66 -11.74 -0.15
CA LYS A 313 -7.46 -12.52 1.06
C LYS A 313 -6.07 -12.24 1.65
N PRO A 314 -5.92 -12.16 2.98
CA PRO A 314 -4.64 -11.86 3.60
C PRO A 314 -3.50 -12.77 3.16
N GLY A 315 -2.36 -12.16 2.83
CA GLY A 315 -1.12 -12.86 2.47
C GLY A 315 -1.14 -13.70 1.19
N GLN A 316 -2.18 -13.62 0.36
CA GLN A 316 -2.33 -14.45 -0.84
C GLN A 316 -1.47 -13.97 -2.02
N ARG A 317 -1.65 -12.72 -2.47
CA ARG A 317 -1.04 -12.22 -3.72
C ARG A 317 -0.59 -10.74 -3.65
N PRO A 318 0.36 -10.37 -2.77
CA PRO A 318 0.78 -8.96 -2.62
C PRO A 318 1.32 -8.36 -3.92
N ALA A 319 2.23 -9.04 -4.62
CA ALA A 319 2.81 -8.56 -5.88
C ALA A 319 1.76 -8.31 -6.97
N TYR A 320 0.87 -9.28 -7.19
CA TYR A 320 -0.23 -9.15 -8.15
C TYR A 320 -1.11 -7.92 -7.86
N ASN A 321 -1.52 -7.75 -6.61
CA ASN A 321 -2.39 -6.63 -6.21
C ASN A 321 -1.69 -5.28 -6.37
N GLY A 322 -0.40 -5.20 -6.02
CA GLY A 322 0.40 -4.00 -6.27
C GLY A 322 0.52 -3.68 -7.76
N LEU A 323 0.86 -4.67 -8.60
CA LEU A 323 0.99 -4.49 -10.05
C LEU A 323 -0.32 -4.13 -10.72
N LYS A 324 -1.43 -4.72 -10.27
CA LYS A 324 -2.77 -4.34 -10.72
C LYS A 324 -3.04 -2.85 -10.48
N ILE A 325 -2.64 -2.31 -9.34
CA ILE A 325 -2.79 -0.87 -9.08
C ILE A 325 -1.84 -0.04 -9.96
N LEU A 326 -0.56 -0.42 -10.04
CA LEU A 326 0.47 0.36 -10.74
C LEU A 326 0.27 0.40 -12.26
N SER A 327 -0.10 -0.72 -12.88
CA SER A 327 -0.41 -0.78 -14.32
C SER A 327 -1.58 0.15 -14.69
N ARG A 328 -2.64 0.13 -13.89
CA ARG A 328 -3.82 0.98 -14.09
C ARG A 328 -3.53 2.46 -13.84
N LEU A 329 -2.60 2.80 -12.95
CA LEU A 329 -2.11 4.17 -12.80
C LEU A 329 -1.36 4.63 -14.06
N ARG A 330 -0.51 3.77 -14.64
CA ARG A 330 0.20 4.07 -15.89
C ARG A 330 -0.76 4.26 -17.07
N GLU A 331 -1.78 3.42 -17.20
CA GLU A 331 -2.83 3.54 -18.23
C GLU A 331 -3.61 4.86 -18.11
N ARG A 332 -3.83 5.35 -16.89
CA ARG A 332 -4.48 6.64 -16.60
C ARG A 332 -3.53 7.84 -16.71
N GLY A 333 -2.32 7.66 -17.22
CA GLY A 333 -1.36 8.74 -17.48
C GLY A 333 -0.62 9.26 -16.25
N TYR A 334 -0.65 8.58 -15.11
CA TYR A 334 0.20 8.94 -13.98
C TYR A 334 1.67 8.61 -14.31
N LYS A 335 2.57 9.57 -14.05
CA LYS A 335 4.01 9.41 -14.29
C LYS A 335 4.60 8.42 -13.26
N PRO A 336 5.51 7.51 -13.66
CA PRO A 336 6.24 6.69 -12.71
C PRO A 336 7.34 7.52 -12.02
N GLY A 337 7.63 7.19 -10.77
CA GLY A 337 8.75 7.74 -10.00
C GLY A 337 9.45 6.65 -9.19
N TYR A 338 9.98 7.03 -8.02
CA TYR A 338 10.48 6.05 -7.07
C TYR A 338 9.33 5.25 -6.45
N LEU A 339 9.53 3.95 -6.27
CA LEU A 339 8.53 3.05 -5.70
C LEU A 339 9.12 2.37 -4.46
N ALA A 340 8.56 2.68 -3.29
CA ALA A 340 8.84 1.94 -2.07
C ALA A 340 7.74 0.93 -1.77
N GLY A 341 8.10 -0.16 -1.11
CA GLY A 341 7.20 -1.20 -0.65
C GLY A 341 7.69 -1.78 0.67
N ASP A 342 6.80 -2.48 1.39
CA ASP A 342 7.22 -3.33 2.50
C ASP A 342 8.03 -4.56 2.01
N LEU A 343 8.52 -5.35 2.97
CA LEU A 343 9.32 -6.54 2.69
C LEU A 343 8.53 -7.64 1.96
N ALA A 344 7.19 -7.67 2.02
CA ALA A 344 6.41 -8.68 1.31
C ALA A 344 6.49 -8.48 -0.21
N TYR A 345 6.50 -7.23 -0.68
CA TYR A 345 6.71 -6.92 -2.10
C TYR A 345 8.13 -7.28 -2.55
N ASN A 346 9.15 -6.80 -1.84
CA ASN A 346 10.55 -7.09 -2.18
C ASN A 346 10.84 -8.61 -2.15
N ASN A 347 10.16 -9.36 -1.28
CA ASN A 347 10.32 -10.80 -1.21
C ASN A 347 9.58 -11.61 -2.30
N SER A 348 8.81 -10.98 -3.18
CA SER A 348 8.14 -11.68 -4.31
C SER A 348 9.14 -12.13 -5.39
N GLU A 349 8.76 -13.09 -6.24
CA GLU A 349 9.64 -13.58 -7.30
C GLU A 349 9.97 -12.47 -8.34
N PRO A 350 11.18 -12.44 -8.93
CA PRO A 350 11.60 -11.35 -9.81
C PRO A 350 10.68 -11.09 -11.01
N ASN A 351 10.09 -12.14 -11.57
CA ASN A 351 9.14 -12.08 -12.68
C ASN A 351 7.72 -11.67 -12.25
N GLU A 352 7.40 -11.76 -10.96
CA GLU A 352 6.11 -11.37 -10.40
C GLU A 352 6.09 -9.93 -9.89
N TRP A 353 7.25 -9.32 -9.61
CA TRP A 353 7.30 -7.97 -9.04
C TRP A 353 8.38 -7.08 -9.65
N GLN A 354 9.67 -7.38 -9.46
CA GLN A 354 10.76 -6.47 -9.78
C GLN A 354 10.85 -6.13 -11.27
N LEU A 355 10.78 -7.15 -12.14
CA LEU A 355 10.84 -6.95 -13.59
C LEU A 355 9.59 -6.23 -14.12
N PRO A 356 8.35 -6.63 -13.76
CA PRO A 356 7.16 -5.86 -14.14
C PRO A 356 7.15 -4.42 -13.64
N VAL A 357 7.58 -4.16 -12.40
CA VAL A 357 7.69 -2.80 -11.84
C VAL A 357 8.63 -1.93 -12.69
N ARG A 358 9.79 -2.48 -13.08
CA ARG A 358 10.74 -1.79 -13.97
C ARG A 358 10.19 -1.59 -15.37
N ALA A 359 9.50 -2.58 -15.94
CA ALA A 359 8.83 -2.48 -17.23
C ALA A 359 7.74 -1.39 -17.23
N LEU A 360 7.06 -1.20 -16.08
CA LEU A 360 6.16 -0.08 -15.83
C LEU A 360 6.88 1.26 -15.54
N GLY A 361 8.20 1.32 -15.71
CA GLY A 361 9.03 2.53 -15.58
C GLY A 361 9.26 3.03 -14.15
N TYR A 362 8.81 2.29 -13.14
CA TYR A 362 9.04 2.65 -11.73
C TYR A 362 10.46 2.31 -11.31
N LYS A 363 10.97 3.08 -10.34
CA LYS A 363 12.31 2.92 -9.79
C LYS A 363 12.23 2.32 -8.39
N PRO A 364 12.34 0.98 -8.23
CA PRO A 364 12.28 0.33 -6.94
C PRO A 364 13.35 0.84 -5.96
N VAL A 365 12.90 1.12 -4.74
CA VAL A 365 13.72 1.51 -3.58
C VAL A 365 13.18 0.76 -2.36
N TYR A 366 13.88 -0.27 -1.92
CA TYR A 366 13.42 -1.19 -0.88
C TYR A 366 14.43 -1.35 0.24
N ASP A 367 13.92 -1.84 1.36
CA ASP A 367 14.75 -2.41 2.42
C ASP A 367 14.94 -3.91 2.18
N TYR A 368 16.03 -4.46 2.73
CA TYR A 368 16.37 -5.86 2.62
C TYR A 368 16.16 -6.57 3.96
N ARG A 369 15.80 -7.86 3.89
CA ARG A 369 15.91 -8.70 5.06
C ARG A 369 17.37 -8.96 5.41
N VAL A 370 17.61 -9.33 6.66
CA VAL A 370 18.95 -9.64 7.19
C VAL A 370 19.64 -10.74 6.37
N ASP A 371 18.91 -11.74 5.88
CA ASP A 371 19.42 -12.82 5.03
C ASP A 371 19.77 -12.38 3.60
N GLN A 372 19.33 -11.20 3.18
CA GLN A 372 19.58 -10.62 1.85
C GLN A 372 20.67 -9.54 1.86
N LEU A 373 21.27 -9.23 3.01
CA LEU A 373 22.33 -8.21 3.11
C LEU A 373 23.67 -8.70 2.55
N GLY A 374 24.56 -7.77 2.20
CA GLY A 374 25.87 -8.06 1.61
C GLY A 374 25.79 -8.51 0.15
N GLN A 375 26.65 -9.46 -0.25
CA GLN A 375 26.69 -9.96 -1.63
C GLN A 375 25.46 -10.83 -1.95
N GLN A 376 24.71 -10.44 -2.98
CA GLN A 376 23.43 -11.03 -3.38
C GLN A 376 23.53 -11.82 -4.68
N ALA A 377 24.30 -11.35 -5.65
CA ALA A 377 24.40 -11.97 -6.97
C ALA A 377 25.77 -11.75 -7.63
N GLY A 378 25.99 -12.39 -8.78
CA GLY A 378 27.18 -12.22 -9.61
C GLY A 378 26.86 -12.34 -11.10
N ALA A 379 27.50 -11.53 -11.93
CA ALA A 379 27.33 -11.56 -13.38
C ALA A 379 28.61 -11.10 -14.10
N HIS A 380 29.11 -11.91 -15.04
CA HIS A 380 30.35 -11.62 -15.77
C HIS A 380 31.57 -11.32 -14.86
N GLY A 381 31.56 -11.82 -13.63
CA GLY A 381 32.58 -11.57 -12.61
C GLY A 381 32.37 -10.29 -11.81
N ALA A 382 31.37 -9.46 -12.11
CA ALA A 382 30.93 -8.40 -11.20
C ALA A 382 30.12 -9.02 -10.06
N ILE A 383 30.14 -8.38 -8.90
CA ILE A 383 29.36 -8.78 -7.71
C ILE A 383 28.24 -7.77 -7.47
N MET A 384 27.05 -8.23 -7.11
CA MET A 384 25.97 -7.38 -6.64
C MET A 384 26.00 -7.36 -5.13
N VAL A 385 26.06 -6.16 -4.55
CA VAL A 385 26.01 -5.94 -3.10
C VAL A 385 24.89 -4.97 -2.83
N GLU A 386 23.88 -5.44 -2.10
CA GLU A 386 22.72 -4.64 -1.67
C GLU A 386 22.08 -3.83 -2.82
N GLY A 387 21.85 -4.51 -3.95
CA GLY A 387 21.14 -4.02 -5.14
C GLY A 387 21.98 -3.26 -6.15
N THR A 388 23.27 -3.04 -5.88
CA THR A 388 24.18 -2.32 -6.78
C THR A 388 25.32 -3.23 -7.25
N TRP A 389 25.76 -3.05 -8.51
CA TRP A 389 26.87 -3.81 -9.10
C TRP A 389 28.24 -3.18 -8.81
N TYR A 390 29.17 -3.99 -8.33
CA TYR A 390 30.53 -3.60 -7.93
C TYR A 390 31.61 -4.48 -8.55
N CYS A 391 32.83 -3.95 -8.54
CA CYS A 391 34.06 -4.66 -8.86
C CYS A 391 34.24 -5.85 -7.89
N PRO A 392 34.61 -7.05 -8.38
CA PRO A 392 34.81 -8.24 -7.54
C PRO A 392 35.89 -8.06 -6.46
N SER A 393 36.79 -7.10 -6.64
CA SER A 393 37.86 -6.79 -5.69
C SER A 393 37.46 -5.77 -4.62
N MET A 394 36.16 -5.48 -4.46
CA MET A 394 35.69 -4.65 -3.35
C MET A 394 36.01 -5.36 -2.01
N PRO A 395 36.68 -4.70 -1.05
CA PRO A 395 37.07 -5.32 0.21
C PRO A 395 35.88 -5.90 1.00
N GLN A 396 36.08 -7.07 1.62
CA GLN A 396 35.05 -7.76 2.40
C GLN A 396 34.39 -6.89 3.49
N PRO A 397 35.12 -6.04 4.25
CA PRO A 397 34.49 -5.16 5.25
C PRO A 397 33.50 -4.13 4.66
N LEU A 398 33.63 -3.80 3.36
CA LEU A 398 32.67 -2.97 2.65
C LEU A 398 31.47 -3.79 2.18
N ILE A 399 31.69 -5.03 1.72
CA ILE A 399 30.62 -5.96 1.33
C ILE A 399 29.70 -6.24 2.53
N ASP A 400 30.25 -6.59 3.68
CA ASP A 400 29.47 -6.98 4.87
C ASP A 400 29.10 -5.80 5.79
N ALA A 401 29.33 -4.55 5.37
CA ALA A 401 29.13 -3.36 6.21
C ALA A 401 27.75 -3.31 6.90
N THR A 402 26.66 -3.55 6.18
CA THR A 402 25.30 -3.53 6.79
C THR A 402 25.05 -4.74 7.68
N LYS A 403 25.59 -5.92 7.35
CA LYS A 403 25.51 -7.09 8.25
C LYS A 403 26.20 -6.81 9.58
N GLU A 404 27.40 -6.21 9.53
CA GLU A 404 28.14 -5.85 10.74
C GLU A 404 27.42 -4.79 11.57
N LEU A 405 26.68 -3.87 10.94
CA LEU A 405 25.79 -2.94 11.64
C LEU A 405 24.64 -3.70 12.33
N CYS A 406 23.97 -4.60 11.63
CA CYS A 406 22.89 -5.42 12.19
C CYS A 406 23.35 -6.34 13.34
N ASP A 407 24.59 -6.83 13.25
CA ASP A 407 25.25 -7.64 14.29
C ASP A 407 25.84 -6.80 15.44
N GLU A 408 25.62 -5.47 15.44
CA GLU A 408 26.13 -4.52 16.43
C GLU A 408 27.67 -4.51 16.56
N ARG A 409 28.39 -4.91 15.51
CA ARG A 409 29.87 -4.91 15.46
C ARG A 409 30.44 -3.56 15.09
N ILE A 410 29.68 -2.75 14.35
CA ILE A 410 30.02 -1.38 14.01
C ILE A 410 28.84 -0.46 14.35
N ASP A 411 29.13 0.81 14.57
CA ASP A 411 28.10 1.83 14.75
C ASP A 411 27.64 2.42 13.39
N ARG A 412 26.62 3.29 13.46
CA ARG A 412 26.05 3.97 12.30
C ARG A 412 27.07 4.87 11.58
N GLU A 413 28.00 5.50 12.30
CA GLU A 413 28.98 6.40 11.71
C GLU A 413 29.99 5.61 10.85
N ASN A 414 30.55 4.53 11.40
CA ASN A 414 31.41 3.61 10.67
C ASN A 414 30.68 2.96 9.49
N TRP A 415 29.40 2.61 9.65
CA TRP A 415 28.59 2.10 8.54
C TRP A 415 28.46 3.12 7.41
N LEU A 416 28.12 4.38 7.69
CA LEU A 416 28.03 5.44 6.67
C LEU A 416 29.37 5.65 5.93
N GLN A 417 30.49 5.65 6.67
CA GLN A 417 31.83 5.74 6.06
C GLN A 417 32.11 4.56 5.13
N ARG A 418 31.72 3.34 5.52
CA ARG A 418 31.89 2.13 4.69
C ARG A 418 30.99 2.13 3.46
N ILE A 419 29.74 2.59 3.57
CA ILE A 419 28.85 2.76 2.42
C ILE A 419 29.45 3.76 1.43
N GLU A 420 29.95 4.90 1.90
CA GLU A 420 30.61 5.89 1.05
C GLU A 420 31.86 5.32 0.37
N ALA A 421 32.64 4.51 1.08
CA ALA A 421 33.83 3.84 0.56
C ALA A 421 33.53 2.77 -0.52
N ARG A 422 32.27 2.37 -0.73
CA ARG A 422 31.88 1.48 -1.84
C ARG A 422 31.88 2.20 -3.19
N LYS A 423 31.62 3.51 -3.23
CA LYS A 423 31.44 4.28 -4.48
C LYS A 423 32.56 4.11 -5.51
N PRO A 424 33.86 4.11 -5.14
CA PRO A 424 34.94 3.88 -6.10
C PRO A 424 34.90 2.52 -6.80
N TYR A 425 34.31 1.51 -6.17
CA TYR A 425 34.22 0.13 -6.70
C TYR A 425 32.96 -0.09 -7.56
N ARG A 426 32.04 0.87 -7.61
CA ARG A 426 30.76 0.75 -8.32
C ARG A 426 30.97 0.67 -9.84
N LEU A 427 30.29 -0.25 -10.49
CA LEU A 427 30.21 -0.27 -11.96
C LEU A 427 29.40 0.93 -12.45
N MET A 428 29.90 1.60 -13.48
CA MET A 428 29.27 2.83 -13.99
C MET A 428 28.44 2.54 -15.26
N PRO A 429 27.20 3.00 -15.37
CA PRO A 429 26.46 2.92 -16.63
C PRO A 429 27.25 3.59 -17.75
N LYS A 430 27.54 2.85 -18.82
CA LYS A 430 28.17 3.37 -20.04
C LYS A 430 27.11 3.94 -20.99
N GLU A 431 25.97 3.27 -21.04
CA GLU A 431 24.82 3.59 -21.87
C GLU A 431 23.55 3.43 -21.02
N HIS A 432 22.43 4.03 -21.45
CA HIS A 432 21.13 3.76 -20.85
C HIS A 432 20.71 2.29 -21.07
N GLU A 433 19.77 1.81 -20.27
CA GLU A 433 19.13 0.52 -20.53
C GLU A 433 18.48 0.54 -21.93
N ASP A 434 18.63 -0.55 -22.69
CA ASP A 434 17.91 -0.69 -23.95
C ASP A 434 16.43 -1.05 -23.73
N ALA A 435 15.68 -1.22 -24.82
CA ALA A 435 14.25 -1.52 -24.76
C ALA A 435 13.94 -2.85 -24.04
N ASP A 436 14.89 -3.79 -24.03
CA ASP A 436 14.78 -5.08 -23.36
C ASP A 436 15.34 -5.04 -21.92
N GLY A 437 15.83 -3.88 -21.47
CA GLY A 437 16.37 -3.66 -20.12
C GLY A 437 17.81 -4.13 -19.92
N TYR A 438 18.56 -4.43 -20.98
CA TYR A 438 19.99 -4.70 -20.87
C TYR A 438 20.74 -3.40 -20.62
N GLN A 439 21.68 -3.43 -19.67
CA GLN A 439 22.48 -2.27 -19.33
C GLN A 439 23.96 -2.53 -19.57
N ARG A 440 24.59 -1.66 -20.37
CA ARG A 440 26.04 -1.69 -20.55
C ARG A 440 26.73 -0.98 -19.40
N MET A 441 27.51 -1.73 -18.64
CA MET A 441 28.22 -1.26 -17.44
C MET A 441 29.72 -1.25 -17.67
N MET A 442 30.37 -0.19 -17.22
CA MET A 442 31.81 0.05 -17.33
C MET A 442 32.52 -0.33 -16.03
N CYS A 443 33.70 -0.93 -16.17
CA CYS A 443 34.60 -1.17 -15.05
C CYS A 443 34.95 0.17 -14.35
N PRO A 444 34.93 0.26 -13.01
CA PRO A 444 35.25 1.51 -12.29
C PRO A 444 36.64 2.05 -12.63
N ALA A 445 37.63 1.18 -12.90
CA ALA A 445 38.97 1.62 -13.26
C ALA A 445 39.01 2.33 -14.63
N GLU A 446 38.26 1.81 -15.62
CA GLU A 446 38.11 2.48 -16.91
C GLU A 446 37.36 3.81 -16.77
N ALA A 447 36.34 3.84 -15.91
CA ALA A 447 35.57 5.03 -15.58
C ALA A 447 36.34 6.06 -14.71
N GLY A 448 37.62 5.80 -14.40
CA GLY A 448 38.45 6.70 -13.60
C GLY A 448 38.04 6.83 -12.14
N LYS A 449 37.32 5.83 -11.59
CA LYS A 449 36.89 5.77 -10.19
C LYS A 449 37.82 4.94 -9.30
N ALA A 450 38.65 4.11 -9.90
CA ALA A 450 39.67 3.32 -9.22
C ALA A 450 40.92 3.18 -10.09
N GLN A 451 42.03 2.74 -9.51
CA GLN A 451 43.24 2.33 -10.22
C GLN A 451 43.31 0.80 -10.19
N CYS A 452 43.75 0.13 -11.25
CA CYS A 452 43.77 -1.34 -11.28
C CYS A 452 45.05 -1.90 -11.90
N LEU A 453 45.71 -2.84 -11.22
CA LEU A 453 46.94 -3.47 -11.73
C LEU A 453 46.74 -4.30 -13.00
N ILE A 454 45.54 -4.86 -13.20
CA ILE A 454 45.18 -5.58 -14.45
C ILE A 454 45.04 -4.61 -15.64
N LYS A 455 44.86 -3.31 -15.38
CA LYS A 455 44.69 -2.26 -16.39
C LYS A 455 45.74 -1.15 -16.18
N PRO A 456 47.01 -1.38 -16.59
CA PRO A 456 48.11 -0.47 -16.27
C PRO A 456 47.90 0.99 -16.69
N HIS A 457 47.15 1.25 -17.77
CA HIS A 457 46.80 2.60 -18.24
C HIS A 457 45.84 3.36 -17.30
N THR A 458 45.34 2.71 -16.26
CA THR A 458 44.52 3.32 -15.20
C THR A 458 45.34 3.74 -13.98
N LEU A 459 46.62 3.35 -13.91
CA LEU A 459 47.53 3.69 -12.81
C LEU A 459 48.01 5.15 -12.91
N GLY A 460 48.36 5.74 -11.77
CA GLY A 460 48.92 7.10 -11.70
C GLY A 460 47.89 8.22 -11.86
N ARG A 461 46.59 7.91 -11.88
CA ARG A 461 45.51 8.90 -12.06
C ARG A 461 45.22 9.77 -10.83
N GLY A 462 45.83 9.46 -9.68
CA GLY A 462 45.76 10.27 -8.47
C GLY A 462 45.69 9.43 -7.19
N ILE A 463 46.36 9.90 -6.13
CA ILE A 463 46.49 9.18 -4.84
C ILE A 463 45.16 8.98 -4.08
N HIS A 464 44.12 9.72 -4.46
CA HIS A 464 42.80 9.64 -3.82
C HIS A 464 41.93 8.49 -4.36
N LEU A 465 42.31 7.86 -5.46
CA LEU A 465 41.59 6.72 -6.04
C LEU A 465 42.13 5.41 -5.45
N PRO A 466 41.26 4.48 -5.01
CA PRO A 466 41.73 3.22 -4.45
C PRO A 466 42.47 2.40 -5.49
N LEU A 467 43.59 1.80 -5.07
CA LEU A 467 44.32 0.82 -5.86
C LEU A 467 43.66 -0.53 -5.67
N VAL A 468 43.15 -1.07 -6.77
CA VAL A 468 42.56 -2.39 -6.86
C VAL A 468 43.62 -3.35 -7.37
N ASP A 469 43.90 -4.37 -6.56
CA ASP A 469 44.79 -5.47 -6.89
C ASP A 469 44.00 -6.80 -6.84
N PRO A 470 43.40 -7.22 -7.97
CA PRO A 470 42.62 -8.45 -8.00
C PRO A 470 43.52 -9.68 -7.82
N GLU A 471 43.09 -10.61 -6.96
CA GLU A 471 43.85 -11.84 -6.73
C GLU A 471 44.11 -12.62 -8.04
N PRO A 472 45.32 -13.16 -8.23
CA PRO A 472 45.64 -13.98 -9.40
C PRO A 472 44.75 -15.22 -9.48
N SER A 473 44.08 -15.40 -10.62
CA SER A 473 43.28 -16.60 -10.90
C SER A 473 43.95 -17.46 -11.97
N PRO A 474 44.03 -18.80 -11.81
CA PRO A 474 44.53 -19.71 -12.84
C PRO A 474 43.76 -19.63 -14.17
N ALA A 475 42.49 -19.23 -14.13
CA ALA A 475 41.65 -19.04 -15.32
C ALA A 475 41.84 -17.66 -15.99
N GLY A 476 42.77 -16.84 -15.47
CA GLY A 476 42.97 -15.46 -15.87
C GLY A 476 41.96 -14.48 -15.25
N PRO A 477 42.07 -13.19 -15.57
CA PRO A 477 41.18 -12.17 -15.03
C PRO A 477 39.71 -12.42 -15.36
N LEU A 478 38.83 -12.13 -14.40
CA LEU A 478 37.38 -12.17 -14.58
C LEU A 478 36.94 -11.29 -15.77
N LYS A 479 35.83 -11.65 -16.43
CA LYS A 479 35.38 -10.98 -17.66
C LYS A 479 35.22 -9.46 -17.50
N VAL A 480 34.65 -9.00 -16.39
CA VAL A 480 34.53 -7.57 -16.04
C VAL A 480 35.89 -6.86 -15.86
N CYS A 481 36.92 -7.58 -15.41
CA CYS A 481 38.27 -7.05 -15.22
C CYS A 481 39.05 -7.05 -16.54
N ARG A 482 38.88 -8.08 -17.38
CA ARG A 482 39.53 -8.20 -18.69
C ARG A 482 38.97 -7.21 -19.71
N GLN A 483 37.65 -7.02 -19.74
CA GLN A 483 36.99 -6.11 -20.67
C GLN A 483 36.90 -4.69 -20.10
N GLY A 484 36.68 -3.68 -20.95
CA GLY A 484 36.40 -2.31 -20.47
C GLY A 484 34.95 -2.10 -20.01
N SER A 485 34.04 -2.91 -20.54
CA SER A 485 32.62 -2.89 -20.22
C SER A 485 32.02 -4.28 -20.37
N VAL A 486 30.95 -4.57 -19.62
CA VAL A 486 30.11 -5.78 -19.74
C VAL A 486 28.65 -5.38 -19.90
N THR A 487 27.85 -6.22 -20.53
CA THR A 487 26.40 -5.99 -20.66
C THR A 487 25.68 -6.87 -19.64
N LEU A 488 24.91 -6.27 -18.74
CA LEU A 488 24.13 -6.98 -17.74
C LEU A 488 22.69 -7.15 -18.26
N ALA A 489 22.21 -8.39 -18.27
CA ALA A 489 20.81 -8.69 -18.59
C ALA A 489 19.89 -8.18 -17.46
N PRO A 490 18.65 -7.77 -17.75
CA PRO A 490 17.70 -7.28 -16.75
C PRO A 490 17.40 -8.31 -15.66
N ILE A 491 17.44 -9.61 -16.01
CA ILE A 491 17.20 -10.73 -15.09
C ILE A 491 18.35 -10.96 -14.11
N SER A 492 19.57 -10.53 -14.45
CA SER A 492 20.75 -10.69 -13.60
C SER A 492 20.58 -9.86 -12.34
N GLY A 493 20.47 -10.52 -11.18
CA GLY A 493 20.26 -9.85 -9.90
C GLY A 493 18.91 -9.10 -9.80
N ALA A 494 17.94 -9.41 -10.66
CA ALA A 494 16.66 -8.70 -10.71
C ALA A 494 15.91 -8.68 -9.37
N LYS A 495 16.08 -9.72 -8.55
CA LYS A 495 15.50 -9.86 -7.22
C LYS A 495 15.82 -8.68 -6.32
N ASP A 496 17.09 -8.26 -6.34
CA ASP A 496 17.63 -7.31 -5.39
C ASP A 496 18.01 -6.00 -6.07
N TRP A 497 17.94 -5.87 -7.40
CA TRP A 497 18.29 -4.62 -8.07
C TRP A 497 17.47 -3.43 -7.54
N GLN A 498 18.13 -2.30 -7.29
CA GLN A 498 17.49 -1.04 -6.91
C GLN A 498 18.08 0.13 -7.69
N ALA A 499 17.26 1.19 -7.83
CA ALA A 499 17.67 2.40 -8.56
C ALA A 499 18.65 3.28 -7.77
N LEU A 500 18.64 3.19 -6.44
CA LEU A 500 19.51 3.93 -5.52
C LEU A 500 20.43 2.97 -4.78
N GLU A 501 21.64 3.41 -4.42
CA GLU A 501 22.57 2.58 -3.68
C GLU A 501 22.06 2.40 -2.25
N TYR A 502 21.85 1.16 -1.85
CA TYR A 502 21.34 0.87 -0.52
C TYR A 502 22.25 1.45 0.57
N GLY A 503 21.62 2.14 1.51
CA GLY A 503 22.30 2.78 2.63
C GLY A 503 22.89 4.16 2.33
N ASP A 504 22.95 4.61 1.08
CA ASP A 504 23.41 5.96 0.77
C ASP A 504 22.43 7.03 1.30
N GLU A 505 22.84 8.30 1.27
CA GLU A 505 22.03 9.39 1.80
C GLU A 505 20.73 9.61 1.00
N GLU A 506 20.76 9.42 -0.32
CA GLU A 506 19.60 9.61 -1.19
C GLU A 506 18.57 8.49 -0.99
N TRP A 507 19.02 7.24 -0.96
CA TRP A 507 18.26 6.04 -0.64
C TRP A 507 17.59 6.19 0.73
N GLN A 508 18.33 6.58 1.77
CA GLN A 508 17.75 6.78 3.11
C GLN A 508 16.61 7.81 3.05
N LYS A 509 16.85 8.96 2.40
CA LYS A 509 15.83 10.01 2.26
C LYS A 509 14.60 9.50 1.52
N VAL A 510 14.77 8.95 0.32
CA VAL A 510 13.67 8.51 -0.54
C VAL A 510 12.88 7.37 0.12
N TYR A 511 13.56 6.31 0.56
CA TYR A 511 12.91 5.15 1.17
C TYR A 511 12.09 5.53 2.40
N PHE A 512 12.70 6.23 3.38
CA PHE A 512 12.00 6.60 4.61
C PHE A 512 10.88 7.59 4.35
N ARG A 513 11.01 8.54 3.41
CA ARG A 513 9.92 9.47 3.06
C ARG A 513 8.70 8.73 2.51
N LEU A 514 8.92 7.83 1.56
CA LEU A 514 7.84 7.05 0.94
C LEU A 514 7.18 6.13 1.98
N ARG A 515 7.97 5.37 2.75
CA ARG A 515 7.46 4.49 3.82
C ARG A 515 6.70 5.24 4.93
N ASN A 516 7.26 6.34 5.44
CA ASN A 516 6.60 7.14 6.48
C ASN A 516 5.27 7.72 5.98
N SER A 517 5.17 8.02 4.68
CA SER A 517 3.96 8.60 4.10
C SER A 517 2.83 7.59 3.99
N VAL A 518 3.12 6.35 3.57
CA VAL A 518 2.09 5.29 3.56
C VAL A 518 1.70 4.86 4.97
N GLU A 519 2.65 4.79 5.91
CA GLU A 519 2.35 4.52 7.32
C GLU A 519 1.50 5.64 7.94
N GLY A 520 1.83 6.89 7.65
CA GLY A 520 1.07 8.07 8.07
C GLY A 520 -0.33 8.11 7.45
N PHE A 521 -0.45 7.77 6.16
CA PHE A 521 -1.74 7.65 5.49
C PHE A 521 -2.60 6.54 6.12
N ASN A 522 -2.02 5.36 6.34
CA ASN A 522 -2.70 4.24 7.00
C ASN A 522 -3.17 4.60 8.40
N GLY A 523 -2.33 5.26 9.20
CA GLY A 523 -2.70 5.75 10.52
C GLY A 523 -3.86 6.74 10.47
N TYR A 524 -3.84 7.65 9.49
CA TYR A 524 -4.88 8.65 9.28
C TYR A 524 -6.22 8.00 8.88
N ALA A 525 -6.23 7.11 7.89
CA ALA A 525 -7.43 6.42 7.43
C ALA A 525 -8.03 5.46 8.47
N LYS A 526 -7.17 4.89 9.35
CA LYS A 526 -7.60 4.01 10.45
C LYS A 526 -8.12 4.77 11.67
N ASN A 527 -8.11 6.11 11.67
CA ASN A 527 -8.58 6.90 12.80
C ASN A 527 -10.05 6.58 13.09
N PRO A 528 -10.40 6.11 14.31
CA PRO A 528 -11.78 5.77 14.66
C PRO A 528 -12.73 6.99 14.75
N LEU A 529 -12.17 8.21 14.86
CA LEU A 529 -12.95 9.46 14.78
C LEU A 529 -13.17 9.93 13.33
N GLY A 530 -12.53 9.28 12.37
CA GLY A 530 -12.78 9.44 10.94
C GLY A 530 -13.39 8.16 10.37
N GLU A 531 -12.84 7.71 9.24
CA GLU A 531 -13.38 6.62 8.44
C GLU A 531 -13.29 5.27 9.16
N GLY A 532 -12.28 5.11 10.02
CA GLY A 532 -12.04 3.88 10.76
C GLY A 532 -11.96 2.66 9.84
N ILE A 533 -11.15 2.73 8.77
CA ILE A 533 -11.17 1.71 7.70
C ILE A 533 -10.86 0.29 8.20
N GLU A 534 -10.13 0.12 9.31
CA GLU A 534 -9.85 -1.21 9.89
C GLU A 534 -11.10 -1.84 10.55
N ALA A 535 -12.04 -1.01 11.02
CA ALA A 535 -13.25 -1.48 11.71
C ALA A 535 -14.31 -1.98 10.71
N ALA A 536 -15.01 -3.06 11.08
CA ALA A 536 -16.11 -3.60 10.27
C ALA A 536 -17.40 -2.79 10.42
N ASP A 537 -17.58 -2.07 11.52
CA ASP A 537 -18.84 -1.39 11.86
C ASP A 537 -19.17 -0.23 10.92
N SER A 538 -18.17 0.31 10.22
CA SER A 538 -18.32 1.35 9.20
C SER A 538 -18.70 0.79 7.81
N ARG A 539 -18.66 -0.54 7.62
CA ARG A 539 -19.00 -1.27 6.38
C ARG A 539 -19.72 -2.60 6.68
N ARG A 540 -21.00 -2.54 7.03
CA ARG A 540 -21.79 -3.68 7.55
C ARG A 540 -22.34 -4.62 6.47
N ILE A 541 -21.55 -4.97 5.46
CA ILE A 541 -21.95 -5.90 4.36
C ILE A 541 -20.81 -6.92 4.14
N ARG A 542 -21.13 -8.16 3.79
CA ARG A 542 -20.13 -9.22 3.51
C ARG A 542 -19.88 -9.36 2.00
N GLY A 543 -18.73 -9.90 1.63
CA GLY A 543 -18.31 -10.15 0.25
C GLY A 543 -17.26 -9.14 -0.22
N ILE A 544 -16.28 -9.64 -0.97
CA ILE A 544 -15.10 -8.87 -1.40
C ILE A 544 -15.49 -7.64 -2.22
N ALA A 545 -16.42 -7.75 -3.17
CA ALA A 545 -16.87 -6.61 -3.96
C ALA A 545 -17.59 -5.55 -3.13
N ALA A 546 -18.45 -5.96 -2.20
CA ALA A 546 -19.14 -5.01 -1.33
C ALA A 546 -18.15 -4.27 -0.41
N GLN A 547 -17.20 -4.98 0.18
CA GLN A 547 -16.16 -4.37 1.01
C GLN A 547 -15.28 -3.41 0.19
N THR A 548 -14.93 -3.78 -1.04
CA THR A 548 -14.12 -2.96 -1.96
C THR A 548 -14.84 -1.67 -2.35
N ILE A 549 -16.11 -1.74 -2.77
CA ILE A 549 -16.93 -0.57 -3.10
C ILE A 549 -16.99 0.40 -1.92
N LEU A 550 -17.35 -0.11 -0.73
CA LEU A 550 -17.54 0.73 0.44
C LEU A 550 -16.21 1.35 0.90
N LEU A 551 -15.11 0.58 0.86
CA LEU A 551 -13.78 1.08 1.19
C LEU A 551 -13.32 2.15 0.21
N ALA A 552 -13.61 2.03 -1.09
CA ALA A 552 -13.27 3.06 -2.07
C ALA A 552 -13.89 4.42 -1.71
N PHE A 553 -15.17 4.45 -1.30
CA PHE A 553 -15.81 5.67 -0.83
C PHE A 553 -15.14 6.23 0.44
N GLN A 554 -14.75 5.37 1.38
CA GLN A 554 -14.02 5.80 2.58
C GLN A 554 -12.66 6.41 2.23
N LEU A 555 -11.88 5.76 1.38
CA LEU A 555 -10.57 6.26 0.94
C LEU A 555 -10.70 7.56 0.14
N ALA A 556 -11.74 7.69 -0.67
CA ALA A 556 -12.06 8.93 -1.35
C ALA A 556 -12.40 10.05 -0.35
N HIS A 557 -13.10 9.74 0.75
CA HIS A 557 -13.34 10.69 1.84
C HIS A 557 -12.04 11.06 2.57
N VAL A 558 -11.13 10.11 2.81
CA VAL A 558 -9.78 10.38 3.34
C VAL A 558 -9.06 11.40 2.46
N ASN A 559 -9.02 11.18 1.15
CA ASN A 559 -8.39 12.09 0.20
C ASN A 559 -8.99 13.49 0.30
N ARG A 560 -10.32 13.63 0.25
CA ARG A 560 -10.99 14.94 0.35
C ARG A 560 -10.67 15.66 1.67
N ARG A 561 -10.66 14.94 2.79
CA ARG A 561 -10.25 15.49 4.09
C ARG A 561 -8.80 15.97 4.09
N LYS A 562 -7.87 15.17 3.56
CA LYS A 562 -6.45 15.58 3.47
C LYS A 562 -6.25 16.77 2.55
N ILE A 563 -6.97 16.83 1.44
CA ILE A 563 -6.96 17.98 0.52
C ILE A 563 -7.48 19.22 1.24
N LYS A 564 -8.64 19.12 1.91
CA LYS A 564 -9.23 20.23 2.67
C LYS A 564 -8.27 20.73 3.76
N GLU A 565 -7.74 19.84 4.59
CA GLU A 565 -6.76 20.18 5.64
C GLU A 565 -5.50 20.84 5.05
N TRP A 566 -5.03 20.36 3.90
CA TRP A 566 -3.89 20.95 3.22
C TRP A 566 -4.21 22.36 2.68
N VAL A 567 -5.34 22.55 1.99
CA VAL A 567 -5.79 23.86 1.49
C VAL A 567 -5.94 24.86 2.64
N GLU A 568 -6.55 24.45 3.76
CA GLU A 568 -6.68 25.27 4.97
C GLU A 568 -5.32 25.72 5.51
N THR A 569 -4.25 24.93 5.28
CA THR A 569 -2.90 25.31 5.71
C THR A 569 -2.20 26.28 4.77
N LEU A 570 -2.64 26.42 3.51
CA LEU A 570 -1.99 27.29 2.52
C LEU A 570 -2.27 28.78 2.75
N ALA A 571 -3.31 29.12 3.52
CA ALA A 571 -3.69 30.49 3.85
C ALA A 571 -3.65 31.46 2.67
N LEU A 572 -4.71 31.36 1.88
CA LEU A 572 -5.16 32.41 1.01
C LEU A 572 -5.32 33.69 1.88
N ASP A 573 -4.79 34.83 1.43
CA ASP A 573 -4.86 36.16 2.07
C ASP A 573 -3.82 36.49 3.17
N GLY A 574 -2.71 35.75 3.26
CA GLY A 574 -1.54 36.17 4.06
C GLY A 574 -1.64 35.97 5.58
N GLN A 575 -2.79 35.51 6.09
CA GLN A 575 -2.91 35.04 7.47
C GLN A 575 -2.68 33.54 7.55
N ARG A 576 -1.41 33.15 7.66
CA ARG A 576 -1.01 31.73 7.70
C ARG A 576 -1.25 31.09 9.07
N PRO A 577 -2.06 30.01 9.19
CA PRO A 577 -2.26 29.34 10.47
C PRO A 577 -0.94 28.72 10.90
N ARG A 578 -0.38 29.20 12.01
CA ARG A 578 0.79 28.59 12.64
C ARG A 578 0.45 27.16 13.04
N LYS A 579 1.05 26.18 12.39
CA LYS A 579 0.98 24.79 12.87
C LYS A 579 1.62 24.77 14.26
N ARG A 580 0.90 24.26 15.27
CA ARG A 580 1.49 24.01 16.60
C ARG A 580 2.70 23.12 16.39
N THR A 581 3.89 23.67 16.62
CA THR A 581 5.11 22.88 16.67
C THR A 581 4.89 21.81 17.73
N HIS A 582 5.06 20.54 17.37
CA HIS A 582 5.31 19.52 18.40
C HIS A 582 6.46 20.06 19.22
N HIS A 583 6.24 20.25 20.52
CA HIS A 583 7.23 20.81 21.43
C HIS A 583 8.57 20.14 21.17
N ARG A 584 9.49 20.85 20.52
CA ARG A 584 10.91 20.50 20.55
C ARG A 584 11.20 20.48 22.04
N ARG A 585 11.50 19.31 22.62
CA ARG A 585 11.93 19.24 24.03
C ARG A 585 13.04 20.27 24.14
N ARG A 586 12.82 21.33 24.92
CA ARG A 586 13.88 22.27 25.28
C ARG A 586 14.83 21.50 26.20
N THR A 587 15.73 20.72 25.62
CA THR A 587 16.86 20.17 26.35
C THR A 587 17.74 21.34 26.78
N LYS A 588 18.13 21.38 28.07
CA LYS A 588 19.09 22.36 28.56
C LYS A 588 20.40 22.22 27.75
N PRO A 589 21.07 23.32 27.36
CA PRO A 589 22.38 23.27 26.71
C PRO A 589 23.33 22.37 27.49
N LEU A 590 24.23 21.65 26.81
CA LEU A 590 25.18 20.71 27.45
C LEU A 590 25.99 21.36 28.58
N GLY A 591 26.33 22.66 28.46
CA GLY A 591 27.01 23.43 29.50
C GLY A 591 26.21 23.73 30.78
N ARG A 592 24.91 23.37 30.83
CA ARG A 592 24.04 23.51 32.02
C ARG A 592 24.03 22.26 32.90
N TRP A 593 24.66 21.19 32.47
CA TRP A 593 24.81 19.94 33.22
C TRP A 593 26.18 19.96 33.90
N THR A 594 26.30 20.71 34.99
CA THR A 594 27.47 20.61 35.87
C THR A 594 27.30 19.39 36.78
N PRO A 595 28.34 18.58 37.02
CA PRO A 595 28.29 17.52 38.00
C PRO A 595 28.06 18.12 39.39
N THR A 596 26.89 17.87 39.99
CA THR A 596 26.71 18.09 41.43
C THR A 596 27.36 16.93 42.16
N GLY A 597 28.58 17.13 42.66
CA GLY A 597 29.21 16.26 43.66
C GLY A 597 30.71 16.06 43.46
N TYR A 598 31.48 16.65 44.38
CA TYR A 598 32.86 16.35 44.76
C TYR A 598 33.96 16.49 43.70
N LEU A 599 34.35 17.74 43.43
CA LEU A 599 35.77 18.06 43.32
C LEU A 599 36.22 18.54 44.70
N ALA A 600 37.01 17.73 45.40
CA ALA A 600 37.65 18.16 46.63
C ALA A 600 38.62 19.30 46.32
N PRO A 601 38.68 20.36 47.15
CA PRO A 601 39.65 21.43 46.95
C PRO A 601 41.05 20.94 47.30
N THR A 602 41.98 21.17 46.38
CA THR A 602 43.41 21.19 46.68
C THR A 602 43.74 22.39 47.57
N ALA A 603 44.49 22.09 48.65
CA ALA A 603 45.03 22.96 49.72
C ALA A 603 44.04 23.37 50.82
#